data_AF-A0A327PD58-F1
#
_entry.id   AF-A0A327PD58-F1
#
_cell.length_a   1.000
_cell.length_b   1.000
_cell.length_c   1.000
_cell.angle_alpha   90.00
_cell.angle_beta   90.00
_cell.angle_gamma   90.00
#
_symmetry.space_group_name_H-M   'P 1'
#
loop_
_entity.id
_entity.type
_entity.pdbx_description
1 polymer ?
#
loop_
_entity_poly.entity_id
_entity_poly.type
_entity_poly.pdbx_seq_one_letter_code
_entity_poly.pdbx_strand_id
1 'polypeptide(L)'
;MAKYERFEDLPVWQHAIRIGVGIYQLVESEKLAKDYRAKDQLIGSAISISNNIAEGFEYNRNRQFIRYLEISKGSAGELRSQLFLLLSVGKIDKGAYQAYYLDLVELSSELKGLIKYLNEFEDKKKKS
;
A
#
# COMPACT_ATOMS: atom_id res chain seq x y z
N MET A 1 -1.61 -24.76 9.43
CA MET A 1 -1.41 -24.55 7.98
C MET A 1 -1.33 -23.06 7.75
N ALA A 2 -0.19 -22.55 7.30
CA ALA A 2 -0.15 -21.17 6.81
C ALA A 2 -1.04 -21.13 5.56
N LYS A 3 -2.06 -20.28 5.54
CA LYS A 3 -3.02 -20.18 4.42
C LYS A 3 -2.35 -19.67 3.13
N TYR A 4 -1.14 -19.13 3.24
CA TYR A 4 -0.39 -18.52 2.16
C TYR A 4 1.05 -19.02 2.23
N GLU A 5 1.58 -19.49 1.11
CA GLU A 5 2.96 -19.99 1.00
C GLU A 5 3.89 -18.93 0.43
N ARG A 6 3.35 -17.98 -0.33
CA ARG A 6 4.09 -16.87 -0.94
C ARG A 6 3.38 -15.55 -0.68
N PHE A 7 4.11 -14.44 -0.73
CA PHE A 7 3.51 -13.13 -0.52
C PHE A 7 2.50 -12.78 -1.64
N GLU A 8 2.69 -13.32 -2.85
CA GLU A 8 1.79 -13.13 -3.98
C GLU A 8 0.40 -13.73 -3.75
N ASP A 9 0.28 -14.69 -2.83
CA ASP A 9 -0.99 -15.29 -2.46
C ASP A 9 -1.79 -14.39 -1.49
N LEU A 10 -1.16 -13.35 -0.91
CA LEU A 10 -1.81 -12.42 0.01
C LEU A 10 -2.75 -11.47 -0.75
N PRO A 11 -4.05 -11.43 -0.41
CA PRO A 11 -4.99 -10.50 -1.05
C PRO A 11 -4.57 -9.03 -0.89
N VAL A 12 -4.01 -8.67 0.26
CA VAL A 12 -3.54 -7.30 0.53
C VAL A 12 -2.34 -6.91 -0.32
N TRP A 13 -1.46 -7.85 -0.66
CA TRP A 13 -0.35 -7.60 -1.59
C TRP A 13 -0.87 -7.43 -3.02
N GLN A 14 -1.80 -8.30 -3.45
CA GLN A 14 -2.43 -8.21 -4.77
C GLN A 14 -3.17 -6.89 -4.96
N HIS A 15 -3.81 -6.37 -3.90
CA HIS A 15 -4.43 -5.06 -3.93
C HIS A 15 -3.37 -3.94 -4.04
N ALA A 16 -2.33 -3.98 -3.21
CA ALA A 16 -1.24 -3.01 -3.25
C ALA A 16 -0.56 -2.93 -4.62
N ILE A 17 -0.26 -4.07 -5.25
CA ILE A 17 0.43 -4.08 -6.55
C ILE A 17 -0.48 -3.56 -7.67
N ARG A 18 -1.81 -3.80 -7.62
CA ARG A 18 -2.77 -3.20 -8.57
C ARG A 18 -2.80 -1.68 -8.47
N ILE A 19 -2.77 -1.13 -7.25
CA ILE A 19 -2.66 0.32 -7.04
C ILE A 19 -1.35 0.83 -7.65
N GLY A 20 -0.23 0.13 -7.44
CA GLY A 20 1.06 0.44 -8.07
C GLY A 20 0.97 0.54 -9.59
N VAL A 21 0.36 -0.46 -10.25
CA VAL A 21 0.12 -0.45 -11.70
C VAL A 21 -0.71 0.76 -12.13
N GLY A 22 -1.79 1.09 -11.40
CA GLY A 22 -2.60 2.27 -11.67
C GLY A 22 -1.79 3.57 -11.56
N ILE A 23 -0.96 3.71 -10.53
CA ILE A 23 -0.09 4.89 -10.38
C ILE A 23 0.89 5.03 -11.54
N TYR A 24 1.48 3.93 -12.03
CA TYR A 24 2.31 3.96 -13.25
C TYR A 24 1.55 4.46 -14.48
N GLN A 25 0.26 4.14 -14.60
CA GLN A 25 -0.56 4.66 -15.69
C GLN A 25 -0.93 6.14 -15.49
N LEU A 26 -1.23 6.54 -14.25
CA LEU A 26 -1.60 7.91 -13.90
C LEU A 26 -0.47 8.91 -14.21
N VAL A 27 0.77 8.56 -13.86
CA VAL A 27 1.93 9.44 -14.01
C VAL A 27 2.36 9.65 -15.47
N GLU A 28 1.89 8.83 -16.40
CA GLU A 28 2.08 9.01 -17.84
C GLU A 28 1.03 9.94 -18.49
N SER A 29 0.05 10.42 -17.72
CA SER A 29 -0.89 11.44 -18.21
C SER A 29 -0.18 12.74 -18.59
N GLU A 30 -0.69 13.46 -19.59
CA GLU A 30 -0.06 14.69 -20.11
C GLU A 30 0.27 15.73 -19.03
N LYS A 31 -0.55 15.81 -17.98
CA LYS A 31 -0.40 16.76 -16.86
C LYS A 31 0.74 16.40 -15.90
N LEU A 32 1.08 15.11 -15.79
CA LEU A 32 2.10 14.59 -14.89
C LEU A 32 3.37 14.11 -15.60
N ALA A 33 3.30 13.78 -16.89
CA ALA A 33 4.40 13.19 -17.64
C ALA A 33 5.69 14.02 -17.61
N LYS A 34 5.57 15.36 -17.48
CA LYS A 34 6.70 16.31 -17.41
C LYS A 34 7.10 16.70 -15.99
N ASP A 35 6.39 16.23 -14.98
CA ASP A 35 6.59 16.55 -13.56
C ASP A 35 7.39 15.44 -12.86
N TYR A 36 8.64 15.25 -13.29
CA TYR A 36 9.47 14.09 -12.90
C TYR A 36 9.54 13.86 -11.40
N ARG A 37 9.63 14.93 -10.60
CA ARG A 37 9.67 14.82 -9.14
C ARG A 37 8.36 14.26 -8.57
N ALA A 38 7.21 14.72 -9.04
CA ALA A 38 5.93 14.19 -8.61
C ALA A 38 5.74 12.74 -9.07
N LYS A 39 6.18 12.40 -10.29
CA LYS A 39 6.16 11.02 -10.79
C LYS A 39 6.94 10.09 -9.87
N ASP A 40 8.20 10.43 -9.60
CA ASP A 40 9.09 9.60 -8.79
C ASP A 40 8.57 9.41 -7.36
N GLN A 41 8.03 10.48 -6.76
CA GLN A 41 7.45 10.41 -5.42
C GLN A 41 6.20 9.53 -5.37
N LEU A 42 5.29 9.66 -6.34
CA LEU A 42 4.10 8.82 -6.42
C LEU A 42 4.45 7.35 -6.64
N ILE A 43 5.32 7.07 -7.62
CA ILE A 43 5.77 5.71 -7.93
C ILE A 43 6.46 5.10 -6.70
N GLY A 44 7.36 5.84 -6.07
CA GLY A 44 8.07 5.42 -4.86
C GLY A 44 7.12 5.04 -3.73
N SER A 45 6.15 5.91 -3.41
CA SER A 45 5.13 5.63 -2.40
C SER A 45 4.31 4.39 -2.74
N ALA A 46 3.88 4.25 -4.00
CA ALA A 46 3.04 3.14 -4.44
C ALA A 46 3.77 1.78 -4.38
N ILE A 47 4.99 1.72 -4.91
CA ILE A 47 5.84 0.52 -4.88
C ILE A 47 6.17 0.13 -3.44
N SER A 48 6.47 1.11 -2.59
CA SER A 48 6.81 0.90 -1.18
C SER A 48 5.74 0.08 -0.44
N ILE A 49 4.46 0.29 -0.75
CA ILE A 49 3.37 -0.47 -0.12
C ILE A 49 3.53 -1.97 -0.42
N SER A 50 3.63 -2.35 -1.69
CA SER A 50 3.76 -3.75 -2.08
C SER A 50 5.10 -4.38 -1.66
N ASN A 51 6.19 -3.61 -1.72
CA ASN A 51 7.53 -4.08 -1.36
C ASN A 51 7.63 -4.38 0.13
N ASN A 52 7.10 -3.51 0.99
CA ASN A 52 7.13 -3.75 2.43
C ASN A 52 6.28 -4.98 2.80
N ILE A 53 5.12 -5.21 2.15
CA ILE A 53 4.33 -6.43 2.38
C ILE A 53 5.15 -7.68 2.01
N ALA A 54 5.80 -7.68 0.85
CA ALA A 54 6.61 -8.80 0.39
C ALA A 54 7.82 -9.05 1.31
N GLU A 55 8.61 -8.00 1.59
CA GLU A 55 9.78 -8.09 2.46
C GLU A 55 9.42 -8.56 3.87
N GLY A 56 8.34 -8.01 4.43
CA GLY A 56 7.82 -8.42 5.73
C GLY A 56 7.42 -9.90 5.79
N PHE A 57 6.83 -10.42 4.72
CA PHE A 57 6.41 -11.81 4.61
C PHE A 57 7.60 -12.78 4.55
N GLU A 58 8.62 -12.45 3.76
CA GLU A 58 9.85 -13.27 3.59
C GLU A 58 10.61 -13.53 4.91
N TYR A 59 10.47 -12.65 5.90
CA TYR A 59 11.07 -12.87 7.22
C TYR A 59 10.47 -14.03 8.02
N ASN A 60 9.33 -14.59 7.59
CA ASN A 60 8.69 -15.76 8.21
C ASN A 60 8.46 -15.61 9.74
N ARG A 61 8.26 -14.38 10.21
CA ARG A 61 8.03 -14.04 11.62
C ARG A 61 6.95 -12.99 11.77
N ASN A 62 5.86 -13.32 12.47
CA ASN A 62 4.69 -12.45 12.62
C ASN A 62 5.03 -11.05 13.13
N ARG A 63 5.86 -10.91 14.18
CA ARG A 63 6.21 -9.59 14.73
C ARG A 63 6.96 -8.71 13.73
N GLN A 64 7.85 -9.33 12.94
CA GLN A 64 8.57 -8.60 11.90
C GLN A 64 7.61 -8.25 10.77
N PHE A 65 6.77 -9.19 10.34
CA PHE A 65 5.76 -8.93 9.32
C PHE A 65 4.82 -7.79 9.71
N ILE A 66 4.32 -7.76 10.96
CA ILE A 66 3.48 -6.68 11.50
C ILE A 66 4.14 -5.31 11.30
N ARG A 67 5.42 -5.16 11.67
CA ARG A 67 6.16 -3.90 11.51
C ARG A 67 6.18 -3.44 10.05
N TYR A 68 6.41 -4.35 9.12
CA TYR A 68 6.42 -4.04 7.68
C TYR A 68 5.02 -3.70 7.15
N LEU A 69 3.97 -4.35 7.65
CA LEU A 69 2.58 -3.98 7.33
C LEU A 69 2.24 -2.57 7.84
N GLU A 70 2.76 -2.16 9.00
CA GLU A 70 2.61 -0.79 9.50
C GLU A 70 3.30 0.23 8.59
N ILE A 71 4.51 -0.07 8.12
CA ILE A 71 5.21 0.76 7.12
C ILE A 71 4.40 0.85 5.83
N SER A 72 3.90 -0.29 5.34
CA SER A 72 3.05 -0.36 4.13
C SER A 72 1.82 0.54 4.25
N LYS A 73 1.17 0.52 5.43
CA LYS A 73 0.01 1.37 5.73
C LYS A 73 0.40 2.86 5.80
N GLY A 74 1.60 3.16 6.31
CA GLY A 74 2.19 4.50 6.27
C GLY A 74 2.36 5.00 4.85
N SER A 75 2.97 4.20 3.97
CA SER A 75 3.15 4.52 2.54
C SER A 75 1.82 4.72 1.81
N ALA A 76 0.77 3.95 2.15
CA ALA A 76 -0.57 4.18 1.60
C ALA A 76 -1.15 5.54 2.01
N GLY A 77 -0.89 5.97 3.25
CA GLY A 77 -1.25 7.31 3.72
C GLY A 77 -0.49 8.43 3.02
N GLU A 78 0.81 8.23 2.79
CA GLU A 78 1.66 9.17 2.05
C GLU A 78 1.18 9.34 0.61
N LEU A 79 0.95 8.23 -0.11
CA LEU A 79 0.43 8.25 -1.48
C LEU A 79 -0.91 9.00 -1.56
N ARG A 80 -1.82 8.76 -0.62
CA ARG A 80 -3.11 9.47 -0.55
C ARG A 80 -2.93 10.97 -0.36
N SER A 81 -1.97 11.38 0.48
CA SER A 81 -1.63 12.80 0.70
C SER A 81 -1.08 13.46 -0.57
N GLN A 82 -0.16 12.79 -1.26
CA GLN A 82 0.42 13.26 -2.53
C GLN A 82 -0.65 13.39 -3.62
N LEU A 83 -1.57 12.43 -3.75
CA LEU A 83 -2.69 12.51 -4.68
C LEU A 83 -3.63 13.69 -4.38
N PHE A 84 -3.91 13.96 -3.11
CA PHE A 84 -4.72 15.12 -2.73
C PHE A 84 -4.04 16.45 -3.08
N LEU A 85 -2.72 16.55 -2.90
CA LEU A 85 -1.95 17.70 -3.35
C LEU A 85 -2.08 17.89 -4.86
N LEU A 86 -1.92 16.82 -5.65
CA LEU A 86 -2.04 16.89 -7.11
C LEU A 86 -3.44 17.28 -7.59
N LEU A 87 -4.49 16.84 -6.89
CA LEU A 87 -5.84 17.32 -7.14
C LEU A 87 -5.93 18.84 -6.88
N SER A 88 -5.38 19.28 -5.75
CA SER A 88 -5.42 20.68 -5.32
C SER A 88 -4.71 21.63 -6.28
N VAL A 89 -3.64 21.16 -6.93
CA VAL A 89 -2.90 21.93 -7.95
C VAL A 89 -3.40 21.65 -9.38
N GLY A 90 -4.52 20.93 -9.56
CA GLY A 90 -5.16 20.69 -10.86
C GLY A 90 -4.43 19.72 -11.80
N LYS A 91 -3.48 18.95 -11.26
CA LYS A 91 -2.67 17.96 -12.00
C LYS A 91 -3.41 16.65 -12.26
N ILE A 92 -4.36 16.30 -11.41
CA ILE A 92 -5.31 15.20 -11.62
C ILE A 92 -6.73 15.71 -11.43
N ASP A 93 -7.71 15.05 -12.06
CA ASP A 93 -9.12 15.39 -11.87
C ASP A 93 -9.72 14.70 -10.63
N LYS A 94 -10.91 15.17 -10.23
CA LYS A 94 -11.63 14.66 -9.06
C LYS A 94 -12.03 13.19 -9.20
N GLY A 95 -12.35 12.72 -10.40
CA GLY A 95 -12.70 11.33 -10.65
C GLY A 95 -11.51 10.41 -10.44
N ALA A 96 -10.36 10.75 -11.03
CA ALA A 96 -9.11 10.03 -10.82
C ALA A 96 -8.72 10.01 -9.33
N TYR A 97 -8.75 11.16 -8.65
CA TYR A 97 -8.47 11.22 -7.21
C TYR A 97 -9.43 10.33 -6.40
N GLN A 98 -10.74 10.40 -6.66
CA GLN A 98 -11.74 9.66 -5.89
C GLN A 98 -11.56 8.14 -6.02
N ALA A 99 -11.22 7.65 -7.21
CA ALA A 99 -10.93 6.24 -7.43
C ALA A 99 -9.77 5.76 -6.56
N TYR A 100 -8.60 6.40 -6.67
CA TYR A 100 -7.43 6.03 -5.87
C TYR A 100 -7.64 6.26 -4.36
N TYR A 101 -8.39 7.29 -3.98
CA TYR A 101 -8.73 7.54 -2.58
C TYR A 101 -9.48 6.36 -1.97
N LEU A 102 -10.50 5.84 -2.67
CA LEU A 102 -11.30 4.72 -2.19
C LEU A 102 -10.45 3.45 -2.08
N ASP A 103 -9.68 3.13 -3.12
CA ASP A 103 -8.78 1.97 -3.13
C ASP A 103 -7.76 2.02 -1.98
N LEU A 104 -7.15 3.19 -1.74
CA LEU A 104 -6.16 3.36 -0.67
C LEU A 104 -6.78 3.30 0.74
N VAL A 105 -8.03 3.76 0.90
CA VAL A 105 -8.78 3.62 2.15
C VAL A 105 -9.10 2.16 2.44
N GLU A 106 -9.54 1.42 1.42
CA GLU A 106 -9.81 -0.01 1.52
C GLU A 106 -8.54 -0.79 1.86
N LEU A 107 -7.44 -0.57 1.13
CA LEU A 107 -6.15 -1.18 1.41
C LEU A 107 -5.66 -0.88 2.84
N SER A 108 -5.81 0.35 3.31
CA SER A 108 -5.46 0.73 4.68
C SER A 108 -6.28 -0.02 5.73
N SER A 109 -7.54 -0.33 5.42
CA SER A 109 -8.45 -1.12 6.25
C SER A 109 -8.02 -2.60 6.27
N GLU A 110 -7.70 -3.17 5.11
CA GLU A 110 -7.20 -4.54 4.97
C GLU A 110 -5.90 -4.74 5.76
N LEU A 111 -4.94 -3.83 5.59
CA LEU A 111 -3.67 -3.84 6.34
C LEU A 111 -3.93 -3.78 7.84
N LYS A 112 -4.81 -2.89 8.30
CA LYS A 112 -5.19 -2.79 9.72
C LYS A 112 -5.81 -4.10 10.24
N GLY A 113 -6.68 -4.73 9.44
CA GLY A 113 -7.31 -6.00 9.77
C GLY A 113 -6.28 -7.13 9.94
N LEU A 114 -5.34 -7.24 9.00
CA LEU A 114 -4.27 -8.24 9.04
C LEU A 114 -3.32 -8.01 10.24
N ILE A 115 -2.91 -6.76 10.49
CA ILE A 115 -2.09 -6.40 11.65
C ILE A 115 -2.79 -6.82 12.96
N LYS A 116 -4.09 -6.52 13.08
CA LYS A 116 -4.88 -6.89 14.27
C LYS A 116 -4.90 -8.41 14.46
N TYR A 117 -5.18 -9.16 13.40
CA TYR A 117 -5.21 -10.63 13.43
C TYR A 117 -3.86 -11.22 13.88
N LEU A 118 -2.75 -10.75 13.32
CA LEU A 118 -1.41 -11.24 13.66
C LEU A 118 -1.01 -10.91 15.10
N ASN A 119 -1.37 -9.72 15.61
CA ASN A 119 -1.13 -9.36 17.01
C ASN A 119 -1.90 -10.28 17.97
N GLU A 120 -3.20 -10.51 17.71
CA GLU A 120 -4.02 -11.42 18.52
C GLU A 120 -3.48 -12.86 18.51
N PHE A 121 -2.94 -13.31 17.37
CA PHE A 121 -2.28 -14.62 17.26
C PHE A 121 -1.01 -14.69 18.13
N GLU A 122 -0.15 -13.68 18.06
CA GLU A 122 1.09 -13.63 18.87
C GLU A 122 0.80 -13.57 20.38
N ASP A 123 -0.24 -12.86 20.79
CA ASP A 123 -0.61 -12.76 22.20
C ASP A 123 -1.22 -14.05 22.75
N LYS A 124 -1.98 -14.81 21.94
CA LYS A 124 -2.43 -16.16 22.31
C LYS A 124 -1.26 -17.12 22.48
N LYS A 125 -0.26 -17.06 21.58
CA LYS A 125 0.95 -17.90 21.64
C LYS A 125 1.81 -17.65 22.88
N LYS A 126 1.85 -16.41 23.40
CA LYS A 126 2.57 -16.09 24.66
C LYS A 126 1.89 -16.63 25.91
N LYS A 127 0.58 -16.89 25.85
CA LYS A 127 -0.25 -17.33 26.99
C LYS A 127 -0.37 -18.85 27.09
N SER A 128 0.03 -19.60 26.05
CA SER A 128 0.14 -21.06 26.04
C SER A 128 1.54 -21.49 26.43
#